data_AF-Q9SAS0-F1
#
_entry.id   AF-Q9SAS0-F1
#
_cell.length_a   1.000
_cell.length_b   1.000
_cell.length_c   1.000
_cell.angle_alpha   90.00
_cell.angle_beta   90.00
_cell.angle_gamma   90.00
#
_symmetry.space_group_name_H-M   'P 1'
#
loop_
_entity.id
_entity.type
_entity.pdbx_description
1 polymer ?
#
loop_
_entity_poly.entity_id
_entity_poly.type
_entity_poly.pdbx_seq_one_letter_code
_entity_poly.pdbx_strand_id
1 'polypeptide(L)'
;HPKFKRKGEDLFVEHTLSLTEALCGFQFVLTHLDGRSLLIKSNPGEVVKPDSYKAISDEGMPIYQRPFMKGKLYIHFTVEFPDSLSPDQT
;
A
#
# COMPACT_ATOMS: atom_id res chain seq x y z
N HIS A 1 8.87 -2.16 14.03
CA HIS A 1 8.80 -0.79 13.48
C HIS A 1 7.36 -0.32 13.58
N PRO A 2 7.05 0.95 13.92
CA PRO A 2 5.67 1.40 14.12
C PRO A 2 4.76 1.23 12.88
N LYS A 3 5.32 1.45 11.68
CA LYS A 3 4.56 1.34 10.41
C LYS A 3 4.66 -0.02 9.70
N PHE A 4 5.71 -0.80 9.96
CA PHE A 4 6.00 -2.03 9.21
C PHE A 4 5.89 -3.24 10.12
N LYS A 5 5.06 -4.20 9.71
CA LYS A 5 4.94 -5.53 10.31
C LYS A 5 5.72 -6.53 9.45
N ARG A 6 6.68 -7.24 10.02
CA ARG A 6 7.46 -8.28 9.31
C ARG A 6 6.79 -9.64 9.48
N LYS A 7 6.66 -10.40 8.39
CA LYS A 7 6.21 -11.80 8.41
C LYS A 7 7.11 -12.63 7.52
N GLY A 8 8.05 -13.36 8.12
CA GLY A 8 9.10 -14.06 7.37
C GLY A 8 9.99 -13.06 6.62
N GLU A 9 10.06 -13.19 5.30
CA GLU A 9 10.81 -12.30 4.41
C GLU A 9 9.98 -11.14 3.89
N ASP A 10 8.67 -11.13 4.15
CA ASP A 10 7.76 -10.11 3.65
C ASP A 10 7.51 -9.01 4.70
N LEU A 11 7.22 -7.81 4.20
CA LEU A 11 6.83 -6.65 4.98
C LEU A 11 5.37 -6.31 4.71
N PHE A 12 4.68 -5.84 5.73
CA PHE A 12 3.28 -5.42 5.66
C PHE A 12 3.16 -4.01 6.21
N VAL A 13 2.40 -3.17 5.50
CA VAL A 13 2.08 -1.81 5.88
C VAL A 13 0.59 -1.57 5.65
N GLU A 14 -0.05 -0.82 6.53
CA GLU A 14 -1.45 -0.42 6.38
C GLU A 14 -1.48 1.00 5.80
N HIS A 15 -2.39 1.22 4.85
CA HIS A 15 -2.62 2.53 4.26
C HIS A 15 -4.11 2.75 4.06
N THR A 16 -4.61 3.85 4.62
CA THR A 16 -6.01 4.25 4.44
C THR A 16 -6.12 5.13 3.20
N LEU A 17 -7.06 4.79 2.32
CA LEU A 17 -7.45 5.58 1.16
C LEU A 17 -8.85 6.12 1.40
N SER A 18 -9.12 7.33 0.91
CA SER A 18 -10.50 7.80 0.75
C SER A 18 -11.23 7.02 -0.34
N LEU A 19 -12.57 7.01 -0.28
CA LEU A 19 -13.39 6.41 -1.34
C LEU A 19 -13.06 6.97 -2.74
N THR A 20 -12.79 8.28 -2.84
CA THR A 20 -12.43 8.91 -4.11
C THR A 20 -11.07 8.43 -4.62
N GLU A 21 -10.07 8.28 -3.76
CA GLU A 21 -8.76 7.73 -4.14
C GLU A 21 -8.85 6.25 -4.54
N ALA A 22 -9.71 5.48 -3.87
CA ALA A 22 -9.94 4.07 -4.19
C ALA A 22 -10.57 3.89 -5.59
N LEU A 23 -11.40 4.84 -6.04
CA LEU A 23 -12.13 4.80 -7.31
C LEU A 23 -11.40 5.51 -8.46
N CYS A 24 -10.87 6.71 -8.21
CA CYS A 24 -10.25 7.57 -9.21
C CYS A 24 -8.74 7.35 -9.32
N GLY A 25 -8.17 6.55 -8.42
CA GLY A 25 -6.75 6.29 -8.32
C GLY A 25 -6.07 7.10 -7.23
N PHE A 26 -4.92 6.60 -6.81
CA PHE A 26 -4.15 7.14 -5.69
C PHE A 26 -2.67 7.26 -6.07
N GLN A 27 -1.98 8.20 -5.42
CA GLN A 27 -0.53 8.34 -5.51
C GLN A 27 0.00 8.84 -4.17
N PHE A 28 0.89 8.08 -3.55
CA PHE A 28 1.55 8.50 -2.31
C PHE A 28 3.00 8.04 -2.25
N VAL A 29 3.77 8.69 -1.38
CA VAL A 29 5.16 8.34 -1.12
C VAL A 29 5.24 7.56 0.19
N LEU A 30 5.86 6.39 0.14
CA LEU A 30 6.13 5.55 1.30
C LEU A 30 7.63 5.54 1.59
N THR A 31 8.03 6.02 2.77
CA THR A 31 9.41 5.87 3.25
C THR A 31 9.65 4.44 3.73
N HIS A 32 10.56 3.73 3.07
CA HIS A 32 10.97 2.37 3.41
C HIS A 32 11.91 2.34 4.63
N LEU A 33 12.19 1.15 5.15
CA LEU A 33 13.08 0.92 6.29
C LEU A 33 14.54 1.33 6.02
N ASP A 34 14.97 1.32 4.75
CA ASP A 34 16.31 1.76 4.34
C ASP A 34 16.41 3.28 4.09
N GLY A 35 15.33 4.02 4.34
CA GLY A 35 15.24 5.46 4.14
C GLY A 35 14.91 5.89 2.71
N ARG A 36 14.79 4.98 1.75
CA ARG A 36 14.35 5.31 0.38
C ARG A 36 12.86 5.68 0.37
N SER A 37 12.49 6.56 -0.55
CA SER A 37 11.10 6.92 -0.83
C SER A 37 10.58 6.12 -2.01
N LEU A 38 9.55 5.31 -1.78
CA LEU A 38 8.86 4.53 -2.81
C LEU A 38 7.61 5.29 -3.26
N LEU A 39 7.51 5.56 -4.56
CA LEU A 39 6.31 6.14 -5.15
C LEU A 39 5.31 5.03 -5.47
N ILE A 40 4.22 4.96 -4.70
CA ILE A 40 3.15 3.99 -4.91
C ILE A 40 2.01 4.69 -5.63
N LYS A 41 1.58 4.13 -6.76
CA LYS A 41 0.45 4.63 -7.54
C LYS A 41 -0.46 3.50 -8.00
N SER A 42 -1.73 3.81 -8.20
CA SER A 42 -2.65 2.93 -8.94
C SER A 42 -2.36 3.00 -10.45
N ASN A 43 -2.71 1.92 -11.15
CA ASN A 43 -2.78 1.96 -12.60
C ASN A 43 -4.03 2.73 -13.05
N PRO A 44 -4.02 3.40 -14.22
CA PRO A 44 -5.21 4.02 -14.77
C PRO A 44 -6.36 3.01 -14.90
N GLY A 45 -7.52 3.31 -14.31
CA GLY A 45 -8.69 2.42 -14.30
C GLY A 45 -8.64 1.27 -13.29
N GLU A 46 -7.61 1.19 -12.44
CA GLU A 46 -7.55 0.22 -11.34
C GLU A 46 -8.39 0.71 -10.16
N VAL A 47 -9.42 -0.06 -9.79
CA VAL A 47 -10.23 0.18 -8.59
C VAL A 47 -9.65 -0.61 -7.42
N VAL A 48 -9.39 0.09 -6.31
CA VAL A 48 -8.95 -0.54 -5.06
C VAL A 48 -10.17 -0.97 -4.26
N LYS A 49 -10.24 -2.26 -3.93
CA LYS A 49 -11.30 -2.77 -3.06
C LYS A 49 -10.93 -2.54 -1.58
N PRO A 50 -11.91 -2.33 -0.70
CA PRO A 50 -11.69 -2.40 0.74
C PRO A 50 -11.03 -3.73 1.12
N ASP A 51 -10.09 -3.68 2.06
CA ASP A 51 -9.32 -4.83 2.53
C ASP A 51 -8.51 -5.57 1.47
N SER A 52 -8.20 -4.90 0.36
CA SER A 52 -7.31 -5.43 -0.66
C SER A 52 -5.85 -5.20 -0.33
N TYR A 53 -4.99 -6.02 -0.92
CA TYR A 53 -3.55 -5.95 -0.76
C TYR A 53 -2.87 -5.67 -2.09
N LYS A 54 -1.95 -4.71 -2.10
CA LYS A 54 -1.01 -4.48 -3.21
C LYS A 54 0.36 -4.99 -2.84
N ALA A 55 0.89 -5.90 -3.65
CA ALA A 55 2.22 -6.45 -3.47
C ALA A 55 3.23 -5.67 -4.32
N ILE A 56 4.35 -5.31 -3.72
CA ILE A 56 5.51 -4.69 -4.36
C ILE A 56 6.66 -5.68 -4.21
N SER A 57 7.10 -6.22 -5.33
CA SER A 57 8.23 -7.14 -5.38
C SER A 57 9.53 -6.46 -4.96
N ASP A 58 10.44 -7.23 -4.38
CA ASP A 58 11.81 -6.81 -4.02
C ASP A 58 11.92 -5.68 -2.99
N GLU A 59 10.82 -5.34 -2.31
CA GLU A 59 10.77 -4.34 -1.24
C GLU A 59 10.48 -4.95 0.14
N GLY A 60 10.61 -6.27 0.28
CA GLY A 60 10.59 -6.95 1.59
C GLY A 60 11.94 -6.96 2.30
N MET A 61 12.15 -7.94 3.18
CA MET A 61 13.41 -8.17 3.87
C MET A 61 14.37 -9.01 3.02
N PRO A 62 15.70 -8.83 3.17
CA PRO A 62 16.69 -9.70 2.51
C PRO A 62 16.60 -11.14 3.01
N ILE A 63 16.56 -12.08 2.07
CA ILE A 63 16.45 -13.51 2.36
C ILE A 63 17.75 -14.01 2.99
N TYR A 64 17.62 -14.78 4.07
CA TYR A 64 18.75 -15.41 4.74
C TYR A 64 19.61 -16.22 3.74
N GLN A 65 20.92 -15.99 3.74
CA GLN A 65 21.91 -16.54 2.79
C GLN A 65 21.78 -16.08 1.33
N ARG A 66 20.80 -15.23 0.98
CA ARG A 66 20.65 -14.66 -0.37
C ARG A 66 20.40 -13.14 -0.27
N PRO A 67 21.43 -12.34 0.06
CA PRO A 67 21.25 -10.91 0.35
C PRO A 67 20.76 -10.09 -0.85
N PHE A 68 20.95 -10.59 -2.08
CA PHE A 68 20.45 -9.96 -3.30
C PHE A 68 18.98 -10.27 -3.60
N MET A 69 18.37 -11.22 -2.89
CA MET A 69 16.95 -11.51 -2.98
C MET A 69 16.23 -10.90 -1.80
N LYS A 70 15.15 -10.19 -2.08
CA LYS A 70 14.27 -9.61 -1.05
C LYS A 70 12.88 -10.23 -1.17
N GLY A 71 12.17 -10.30 -0.05
CA GLY A 71 10.74 -10.61 -0.06
C GLY A 71 9.91 -9.49 -0.69
N LYS A 72 8.62 -9.51 -0.42
CA LYS A 72 7.66 -8.52 -0.93
C LYS A 72 7.21 -7.56 0.16
N LEU A 73 6.84 -6.36 -0.25
CA LEU A 73 6.09 -5.42 0.57
C LEU A 73 4.62 -5.50 0.19
N TYR A 74 3.77 -5.79 1.17
CA TYR A 74 2.33 -5.81 1.05
C TYR A 74 1.74 -4.56 1.68
N ILE A 75 0.99 -3.81 0.88
CA ILE A 75 0.22 -2.65 1.33
C ILE A 75 -1.23 -3.09 1.47
N HIS A 76 -1.73 -3.13 2.71
CA HIS A 76 -3.14 -3.37 3.01
C HIS A 76 -3.89 -2.05 2.92
N PHE A 77 -4.84 -1.98 1.99
CA PHE A 77 -5.68 -0.80 1.79
C PHE A 77 -6.97 -0.90 2.60
N THR A 78 -7.16 0.08 3.49
CA THR A 78 -8.45 0.33 4.13
C THR A 78 -9.12 1.49 3.41
N VAL A 79 -10.41 1.39 3.09
CA VAL A 79 -11.15 2.47 2.43
C VAL A 79 -12.03 3.19 3.44
N GLU A 80 -11.81 4.49 3.60
CA GLU A 80 -12.62 5.38 4.42
C GLU A 80 -13.75 5.97 3.59
N PHE A 81 -14.99 5.69 4.01
CA PHE A 81 -16.19 6.21 3.38
C PHE A 81 -16.58 7.55 4.01
N PRO A 82 -17.08 8.52 3.23
CA PRO A 82 -17.62 9.74 3.78
C PRO A 82 -18.90 9.47 4.58
N ASP A 83 -19.11 10.22 5.67
CA ASP A 83 -20.31 10.10 6.52
C ASP A 83 -21.61 10.45 5.79
N SER A 84 -21.52 11.33 4.79
CA SER A 84 -22.65 11.74 3.95
C SER A 84 -22.16 12.22 2.59
N LEU A 85 -22.96 12.00 1.55
CA LEU A 85 -22.80 12.63 0.24
C LEU A 85 -23.72 13.85 0.16
N SER A 86 -23.24 14.97 -0.40
CA SER A 86 -24.13 16.10 -0.69
C SER A 86 -25.13 15.71 -1.80
N PRO A 87 -26.29 16.37 -1.91
CA PRO A 87 -27.27 16.07 -2.96
C PRO A 87 -26.69 16.12 -4.38
N ASP A 88 -25.66 16.96 -4.59
CA ASP A 88 -24.95 17.08 -5.87
C ASP A 88 -24.03 15.89 -6.19
N GLN A 89 -23.81 14.96 -5.23
CA GLN A 89 -22.98 13.76 -5.38
C GLN A 89 -23.77 12.45 -5.42
N THR A 90 -25.11 12.50 -5.37
CA THR A 90 -26.03 11.36 -5.56
C THR A 90 -26.65 11.37 -6.95
#